data_AF-A0A126WX96-F1
#
_entry.id   AF-A0A126WX96-F1
#
_cell.length_a   1.000
_cell.length_b   1.000
_cell.length_c   1.000
_cell.angle_alpha   90.00
_cell.angle_beta   90.00
_cell.angle_gamma   90.00
#
_symmetry.space_group_name_H-M   'P 1'
#
loop_
_entity.id
_entity.type
_entity.pdbx_description
1 polymer ?
#
loop_
_entity_poly.entity_id
_entity_poly.type
_entity_poly.pdbx_seq_one_letter_code
_entity_poly.pdbx_strand_id
1 'polypeptide(L)'
;MESQLGIFKHSFDSRYSNWAREALDELPDCFTITDPCISGHPIVFASNEFLKMVGYSKDEVIGKNGRIFQGPETDRRSVMEIREAIRAEKSVEISLLNYRKDGRPFWVLFQMCPVFGKEDGRVINFVGVQVPILRKVRSEKKLCKDGTGFGDSVFRSCRREVCLDRVWAVSVESVGSHDDREDEINEPCESSELEKTKANTAINNILSVLTHYSELTGRLVCRKRDFSTGNDHLLSSLNISLGRIKQSFVLTDALLPDLPIVYASEAFLKLTGYARNEVLGRNCRFLSGTDTDLATQFQIKECIRIQQACTVRILNYRKDGTSFWNFLHISPVRNATGKVAFFVGVQIDDGCKNQERQSPETRQLGVVGAVKVAVRGLSMGAGTS
;
A
#
# COMPACT_ATOMS: atom_id res chain seq x y z
N MET A 1 1.13 24.34 -12.46
CA MET A 1 2.10 23.28 -12.14
C MET A 1 1.89 22.97 -10.66
N GLU A 2 0.95 22.09 -10.33
CA GLU A 2 0.70 21.73 -8.93
C GLU A 2 1.92 21.00 -8.39
N SER A 3 2.40 21.41 -7.21
CA SER A 3 3.47 20.70 -6.52
C SER A 3 3.02 19.26 -6.25
N GLN A 4 3.92 18.28 -6.32
CA GLN A 4 3.58 16.87 -6.03
C GLN A 4 2.86 16.71 -4.67
N LEU A 5 3.18 17.58 -3.70
CA LEU A 5 2.52 17.64 -2.39
C LEU A 5 1.03 18.01 -2.48
N GLY A 6 0.64 18.86 -3.44
CA GLY A 6 -0.75 19.25 -3.69
C GLY A 6 -1.62 18.08 -4.15
N ILE A 7 -1.08 17.18 -4.98
CA ILE A 7 -1.81 16.00 -5.49
C ILE A 7 -2.19 15.05 -4.34
N PHE A 8 -1.26 14.79 -3.42
CA PHE A 8 -1.52 13.89 -2.29
C PHE A 8 -2.50 14.50 -1.29
N LYS A 9 -2.38 15.81 -1.04
CA LYS A 9 -3.32 16.53 -0.17
C LYS A 9 -4.73 16.51 -0.78
N HIS A 10 -4.85 16.88 -2.05
CA HIS A 10 -6.10 16.89 -2.79
C HIS A 10 -6.77 15.52 -2.83
N SER A 11 -6.04 14.42 -2.98
CA SER A 11 -6.64 13.06 -3.00
C SER A 11 -7.44 12.77 -1.72
N PHE A 12 -6.89 13.11 -0.56
CA PHE A 12 -7.54 12.90 0.73
C PHE A 12 -8.67 13.92 0.96
N ASP A 13 -8.40 15.21 0.68
CA ASP A 13 -9.33 16.31 0.96
C ASP A 13 -10.58 16.25 0.09
N SER A 14 -10.43 15.75 -1.15
CA SER A 14 -11.56 15.50 -2.06
C SER A 14 -12.54 14.44 -1.57
N ARG A 15 -12.13 13.60 -0.60
CA ARG A 15 -12.94 12.50 -0.05
C ARG A 15 -13.50 12.76 1.33
N TYR A 16 -12.73 13.36 2.24
CA TYR A 16 -13.15 13.48 3.64
C TYR A 16 -13.40 14.91 4.10
N SER A 17 -13.37 15.91 3.22
CA SER A 17 -13.38 17.34 3.58
C SER A 17 -12.11 17.77 4.35
N ASN A 18 -11.89 19.07 4.45
CA ASN A 18 -10.70 19.62 5.11
C ASN A 18 -10.71 19.37 6.64
N TRP A 19 -11.89 19.33 7.27
CA TRP A 19 -12.05 19.14 8.71
C TRP A 19 -11.67 17.74 9.19
N ALA A 20 -11.69 16.73 8.32
CA ALA A 20 -11.25 15.40 8.68
C ALA A 20 -9.78 15.37 9.11
N ARG A 21 -8.92 16.20 8.51
CA ARG A 21 -7.51 16.27 8.91
C ARG A 21 -7.35 16.81 10.32
N GLU A 22 -8.09 17.86 10.64
CA GLU A 22 -8.07 18.50 11.97
C GLU A 22 -8.53 17.50 13.03
N ALA A 23 -9.67 16.84 12.81
CA ALA A 23 -10.19 15.82 13.72
C ALA A 23 -9.24 14.61 13.87
N LEU A 24 -8.55 14.21 12.80
CA LEU A 24 -7.55 13.14 12.86
C LEU A 24 -6.26 13.57 13.59
N ASP A 25 -5.84 14.84 13.44
CA ASP A 25 -4.66 15.40 14.10
C ASP A 25 -4.87 15.58 15.62
N GLU A 26 -6.13 15.58 16.10
CA GLU A 26 -6.48 15.58 17.53
C GLU A 26 -6.38 14.21 18.21
N LEU A 27 -6.31 13.13 17.43
CA LEU A 27 -6.22 11.78 17.99
C LEU A 27 -4.82 11.53 18.58
N PRO A 28 -4.70 10.98 19.81
CA PRO A 28 -3.41 10.76 20.49
C PRO A 28 -2.64 9.55 19.95
N ASP A 29 -3.07 8.98 18.82
CA ASP A 29 -2.60 7.71 18.30
C ASP A 29 -1.51 7.91 17.22
N CYS A 30 -0.58 6.97 17.14
CA CYS A 30 0.46 6.95 16.11
C CYS A 30 -0.05 6.20 14.87
N PHE A 31 -0.44 6.91 13.81
CA PHE A 31 -0.96 6.27 12.60
C PHE A 31 -0.63 7.02 11.30
N THR A 32 -0.78 6.29 10.20
CA THR A 32 -0.67 6.80 8.84
C THR A 32 -1.88 6.35 8.03
N ILE A 33 -2.26 7.15 7.03
CA ILE A 33 -3.25 6.77 6.03
C ILE A 33 -2.56 6.83 4.67
N THR A 34 -2.68 5.74 3.91
CA THR A 34 -2.12 5.63 2.56
C THR A 34 -3.23 5.52 1.52
N ASP A 35 -2.94 5.96 0.30
CA ASP A 35 -3.89 5.90 -0.82
C ASP A 35 -3.40 4.89 -1.88
N PRO A 36 -4.02 3.70 -1.98
CA PRO A 36 -3.61 2.68 -2.95
C PRO A 36 -4.02 3.01 -4.39
N CYS A 37 -4.88 4.01 -4.63
CA CYS A 37 -5.24 4.45 -5.97
C CYS A 37 -4.14 5.29 -6.62
N ILE A 38 -3.20 5.83 -5.83
CA ILE A 38 -2.05 6.58 -6.31
C ILE A 38 -0.86 5.65 -6.52
N SER A 39 -0.16 5.81 -7.65
CA SER A 39 1.03 5.01 -7.96
C SER A 39 2.06 5.07 -6.83
N GLY A 40 2.55 3.90 -6.42
CA GLY A 40 3.52 3.76 -5.33
C GLY A 40 2.90 3.60 -3.93
N HIS A 41 1.57 3.64 -3.82
CA HIS A 41 0.83 3.53 -2.55
C HIS A 41 1.40 4.50 -1.49
N PRO A 42 1.35 5.81 -1.75
CA PRO A 42 1.93 6.83 -0.88
C PRO A 42 1.11 7.06 0.39
N ILE A 43 1.78 7.57 1.41
CA ILE A 43 1.20 8.14 2.63
C ILE A 43 0.59 9.49 2.27
N VAL A 44 -0.71 9.66 2.53
CA VAL A 44 -1.48 10.89 2.28
C VAL A 44 -1.85 11.62 3.57
N PHE A 45 -1.72 10.94 4.71
CA PHE A 45 -1.85 11.51 6.05
C PHE A 45 -0.92 10.78 7.04
N ALA A 46 -0.35 11.51 7.99
CA ALA A 46 0.45 11.00 9.08
C ALA A 46 0.14 11.84 10.33
N SER A 47 -0.19 11.19 11.45
CA SER A 47 -0.53 11.90 12.69
C SER A 47 0.69 12.58 13.31
N ASN A 48 0.46 13.60 14.13
CA ASN A 48 1.54 14.34 14.80
C ASN A 48 2.34 13.42 15.74
N GLU A 49 1.67 12.51 16.42
CA GLU A 49 2.24 11.54 17.35
C GLU A 49 3.11 10.54 16.60
N PHE A 50 2.66 10.10 15.41
CA PHE A 50 3.47 9.29 14.52
C PHE A 50 4.75 10.02 14.09
N LEU A 51 4.65 11.27 13.65
CA LEU A 51 5.81 12.07 13.23
C LEU A 51 6.82 12.26 14.36
N LYS A 52 6.36 12.58 15.59
CA LYS A 52 7.20 12.68 16.79
C LYS A 52 7.91 11.36 17.09
N MET A 53 7.20 10.23 16.94
CA MET A 53 7.77 8.90 17.14
C MET A 53 8.87 8.59 16.12
N VAL A 54 8.63 8.78 14.82
CA VAL A 54 9.64 8.41 13.81
C VAL A 54 10.75 9.45 13.61
N GLY A 55 10.52 10.69 14.04
CA GLY A 55 11.49 11.79 13.93
C GLY A 55 11.59 12.43 12.54
N TYR A 56 10.66 12.12 11.63
CA TYR A 56 10.56 12.72 10.30
C TYR A 56 9.58 13.90 10.31
N SER A 57 9.82 14.89 9.46
CA SER A 57 8.86 15.96 9.24
C SER A 57 7.68 15.50 8.36
N LYS A 58 6.56 16.23 8.41
CA LYS A 58 5.38 15.92 7.59
C LYS A 58 5.72 15.92 6.09
N ASP A 59 6.52 16.88 5.63
CA ASP A 59 6.91 17.01 4.22
C ASP A 59 7.85 15.88 3.75
N GLU A 60 8.60 15.27 4.67
CA GLU A 60 9.45 14.12 4.36
C GLU A 60 8.66 12.82 4.23
N VAL A 61 7.51 12.71 4.91
CA VAL A 61 6.68 11.50 4.97
C VAL A 61 5.58 11.48 3.91
N ILE A 62 4.90 12.61 3.69
CA ILE A 62 3.78 12.68 2.74
C ILE A 62 4.28 12.42 1.32
N GLY A 63 3.56 11.56 0.59
CA GLY A 63 3.94 11.13 -0.76
C GLY A 63 4.95 9.96 -0.80
N LYS A 64 5.53 9.59 0.34
CA LYS A 64 6.42 8.41 0.43
C LYS A 64 5.63 7.15 0.70
N ASN A 65 6.23 6.01 0.39
CA ASN A 65 5.69 4.71 0.76
C ASN A 65 6.22 4.30 2.14
N GLY A 66 5.42 3.62 2.97
CA GLY A 66 5.80 3.23 4.33
C GLY A 66 7.08 2.40 4.47
N ARG A 67 7.62 1.85 3.37
CA ARG A 67 8.94 1.22 3.34
C ARG A 67 10.09 2.10 3.83
N ILE A 68 9.92 3.43 3.85
CA ILE A 68 10.98 4.36 4.32
C ILE A 68 11.36 4.16 5.78
N PHE A 69 10.50 3.53 6.58
CA PHE A 69 10.76 3.23 7.99
C PHE A 69 11.42 1.87 8.21
N GLN A 70 11.64 1.09 7.14
CA GLN A 70 12.28 -0.22 7.20
C GLN A 70 13.80 -0.05 7.06
N GLY A 71 14.57 -0.92 7.70
CA GLY A 71 16.04 -0.89 7.66
C GLY A 71 16.65 -2.29 7.58
N PRO A 72 17.97 -2.41 7.81
CA PRO A 72 18.75 -3.62 7.54
C PRO A 72 18.25 -4.86 8.27
N GLU A 73 17.83 -4.72 9.53
CA GLU A 73 17.38 -5.84 10.38
C GLU A 73 15.85 -6.00 10.37
N THR A 74 15.12 -5.20 9.58
CA THR A 74 13.68 -5.41 9.41
C THR A 74 13.42 -6.76 8.75
N ASP A 75 12.70 -7.64 9.44
CA ASP A 75 12.42 -8.99 8.96
C ASP A 75 11.66 -8.98 7.62
N ARG A 76 12.24 -9.68 6.63
CA ARG A 76 11.67 -9.76 5.28
C ARG A 76 10.39 -10.56 5.23
N ARG A 77 10.20 -11.55 6.12
CA ARG A 77 8.94 -12.34 6.16
C ARG A 77 7.79 -11.45 6.60
N SER A 78 8.00 -10.66 7.64
CA SER A 78 7.04 -9.67 8.14
C SER A 78 6.67 -8.64 7.07
N VAL A 79 7.66 -8.12 6.34
CA VAL A 79 7.41 -7.21 5.21
C VAL A 79 6.63 -7.89 4.08
N MET A 80 6.90 -9.16 3.80
CA MET A 80 6.16 -9.93 2.80
C MET A 80 4.71 -10.13 3.22
N GLU A 81 4.45 -10.47 4.49
CA GLU A 81 3.11 -10.62 5.05
C GLU A 81 2.28 -9.33 4.90
N ILE A 82 2.87 -8.17 5.22
CA ILE A 82 2.21 -6.88 4.99
C ILE A 82 1.90 -6.68 3.50
N ARG A 83 2.82 -7.03 2.59
CA ARG A 83 2.59 -6.92 1.14
C ARG A 83 1.51 -7.89 0.66
N GLU A 84 1.42 -9.10 1.22
CA GLU A 84 0.35 -10.06 0.94
C GLU A 84 -0.99 -9.53 1.46
N ALA A 85 -1.05 -8.97 2.67
CA ALA A 85 -2.27 -8.40 3.24
C ALA A 85 -2.79 -7.23 2.40
N ILE A 86 -1.90 -6.32 1.97
CA ILE A 86 -2.24 -5.26 1.01
C ILE A 86 -2.75 -5.87 -0.30
N ARG A 87 -2.14 -6.97 -0.78
CA ARG A 87 -2.57 -7.64 -2.01
C ARG A 87 -3.86 -8.46 -1.87
N ALA A 88 -4.19 -8.90 -0.67
CA ALA A 88 -5.42 -9.60 -0.37
C ALA A 88 -6.54 -8.64 0.08
N GLU A 89 -6.23 -7.35 0.25
CA GLU A 89 -7.13 -6.35 0.85
C GLU A 89 -7.65 -6.80 2.22
N LYS A 90 -6.73 -7.36 3.02
CA LYS A 90 -7.00 -7.86 4.37
C LYS A 90 -6.27 -7.02 5.40
N SER A 91 -6.81 -7.03 6.61
CA SER A 91 -6.11 -6.50 7.77
C SER A 91 -4.93 -7.40 8.13
N VAL A 92 -3.89 -6.81 8.72
CA VAL A 92 -2.75 -7.54 9.27
C VAL A 92 -2.35 -6.91 10.60
N GLU A 93 -1.85 -7.73 11.51
CA GLU A 93 -1.28 -7.35 12.79
C GLU A 93 0.07 -8.05 12.92
N ILE A 94 1.15 -7.29 13.08
CA ILE A 94 2.50 -7.86 13.11
C ILE A 94 3.46 -7.01 13.93
N SER A 95 4.35 -7.65 14.68
CA SER A 95 5.50 -6.99 15.28
C SER A 95 6.55 -6.70 14.21
N LEU A 96 6.93 -5.44 14.05
CA LEU A 96 7.87 -4.99 13.03
C LEU A 96 8.98 -4.15 13.65
N LEU A 97 10.22 -4.42 13.26
CA LEU A 97 11.36 -3.55 13.58
C LEU A 97 11.44 -2.42 12.56
N ASN A 98 11.18 -1.20 13.01
CA ASN A 98 11.29 0.03 12.23
C ASN A 98 12.49 0.87 12.69
N TYR A 99 12.86 1.85 11.87
CA TYR A 99 13.98 2.75 12.09
C TYR A 99 13.50 4.19 12.12
N ARG A 100 13.98 4.93 13.11
CA ARG A 100 13.79 6.38 13.22
C ARG A 100 14.67 7.09 12.19
N LYS A 101 14.43 8.39 11.98
CA LYS A 101 15.24 9.22 11.10
C LYS A 101 16.74 9.22 11.45
N ASP A 102 17.06 9.12 12.74
CA ASP A 102 18.44 9.06 13.24
C ASP A 102 19.09 7.67 13.11
N GLY A 103 18.39 6.70 12.52
CA GLY A 103 18.89 5.34 12.32
C GLY A 103 18.71 4.41 13.52
N ARG A 104 18.13 4.86 14.64
CA ARG A 104 17.88 3.98 15.78
C ARG A 104 16.71 3.03 15.50
N PRO A 105 16.91 1.70 15.67
CA PRO A 105 15.83 0.73 15.53
C PRO A 105 14.87 0.77 16.72
N PHE A 106 13.60 0.43 16.49
CA PHE A 106 12.59 0.29 17.52
C PHE A 106 11.48 -0.67 17.07
N TRP A 107 10.96 -1.45 18.01
CA TRP A 107 9.86 -2.38 17.76
C TRP A 107 8.52 -1.67 17.82
N VAL A 108 7.66 -1.99 16.85
CA VAL A 108 6.26 -1.57 16.84
C VAL A 108 5.35 -2.76 16.62
N LEU A 109 4.20 -2.76 17.29
CA LEU A 109 3.04 -3.50 16.82
C LEU A 109 2.43 -2.68 15.68
N PHE A 110 2.55 -3.19 14.46
CA PHE A 110 1.94 -2.62 13.28
C PHE A 110 0.61 -3.30 13.00
N GLN A 111 -0.47 -2.54 13.10
CA GLN A 111 -1.81 -2.99 12.72
C GLN A 111 -2.31 -2.17 11.53
N MET A 112 -2.63 -2.85 10.43
CA MET A 112 -3.13 -2.21 9.22
C MET A 112 -4.53 -2.75 8.88
N CYS A 113 -5.44 -1.87 8.46
CA CYS A 113 -6.72 -2.27 7.89
C CYS A 113 -7.07 -1.47 6.62
N PRO A 114 -7.70 -2.11 5.63
CA PRO A 114 -8.29 -1.41 4.49
C PRO A 114 -9.55 -0.63 4.89
N VAL A 115 -9.79 0.48 4.18
CA VAL A 115 -11.00 1.29 4.22
C VAL A 115 -11.65 1.21 2.85
N PHE A 116 -12.91 0.79 2.80
CA PHE A 116 -13.63 0.54 1.55
C PHE A 116 -14.59 1.69 1.22
N GLY A 117 -14.81 1.97 -0.06
CA GLY A 117 -15.89 2.84 -0.51
C GLY A 117 -17.20 2.06 -0.48
N LYS A 118 -18.29 2.66 0.02
CA LYS A 118 -19.60 1.99 0.04
C LYS A 118 -20.23 1.86 -1.34
N GLU A 119 -19.89 2.75 -2.28
CA GLU A 119 -20.48 2.76 -3.62
C GLU A 119 -19.94 1.64 -4.51
N ASP A 120 -18.63 1.40 -4.44
CA ASP A 120 -17.88 0.56 -5.38
C ASP A 120 -17.15 -0.62 -4.72
N GLY A 121 -17.18 -0.72 -3.39
CA GLY A 121 -16.49 -1.76 -2.62
C GLY A 121 -14.97 -1.73 -2.74
N ARG A 122 -14.37 -0.72 -3.40
CA ARG A 122 -12.93 -0.63 -3.63
C ARG A 122 -12.22 -0.16 -2.37
N VAL A 123 -10.98 -0.59 -2.19
CA VAL A 123 -10.12 -0.01 -1.14
C VAL A 123 -9.77 1.43 -1.51
N ILE A 124 -10.21 2.35 -0.68
CA ILE A 124 -10.02 3.79 -0.80
C ILE A 124 -8.75 4.22 -0.08
N ASN A 125 -8.50 3.66 1.09
CA ASN A 125 -7.31 3.91 1.88
C ASN A 125 -6.89 2.67 2.66
N PHE A 126 -5.64 2.64 3.11
CA PHE A 126 -5.25 1.78 4.23
C PHE A 126 -4.91 2.66 5.43
N VAL A 127 -5.40 2.28 6.60
CA VAL A 127 -5.03 2.86 7.89
C VAL A 127 -4.00 1.95 8.52
N GLY A 128 -2.82 2.49 8.85
CA GLY A 128 -1.76 1.77 9.55
C GLY A 128 -1.47 2.42 10.90
N VAL A 129 -1.84 1.75 11.98
CA VAL A 129 -1.57 2.13 13.37
C VAL A 129 -0.28 1.46 13.83
N GLN A 130 0.54 2.20 14.58
CA GLN A 130 1.84 1.75 15.09
C GLN A 130 1.93 2.00 16.58
N VAL A 131 1.97 0.94 17.38
CA VAL A 131 2.13 1.05 18.84
C VAL A 131 3.55 0.62 19.20
N PRO A 132 4.40 1.48 19.78
CA PRO A 132 5.72 1.09 20.25
C PRO A 132 5.64 -0.06 21.24
N ILE A 133 6.45 -1.10 21.04
CA ILE A 133 6.57 -2.21 21.98
C ILE A 133 7.69 -1.89 22.97
N LEU A 134 7.36 -1.76 24.25
CA LEU A 134 8.34 -1.48 25.29
C LEU A 134 8.91 -2.79 25.84
N ARG A 135 10.21 -3.03 25.66
CA ARG A 135 10.88 -4.16 26.29
C ARG A 135 10.83 -4.03 27.82
N LYS A 136 10.30 -5.04 28.51
CA LYS A 136 10.60 -5.25 29.93
C LYS A 136 12.03 -5.80 30.02
N VAL A 137 12.94 -5.01 30.55
CA VAL A 137 14.26 -5.52 30.96
C VAL A 137 14.00 -6.66 31.95
N ARG A 138 14.39 -7.88 31.61
CA ARG A 138 14.44 -8.98 32.58
C ARG A 138 15.52 -8.59 33.59
N SER A 139 15.13 -8.09 34.75
CA SER A 139 16.06 -8.03 35.88
C SER A 139 16.40 -9.48 36.25
N GLU A 140 17.53 -9.98 35.75
CA GLU A 140 18.10 -11.22 36.23
C GLU A 140 18.39 -11.07 37.72
N LYS A 141 17.47 -11.55 38.56
CA LYS A 141 17.83 -11.92 39.93
C LYS A 141 18.75 -13.13 39.82
N LYS A 142 20.07 -12.88 39.70
CA LYS A 142 21.09 -13.87 40.05
C LYS A 142 20.90 -14.23 41.52
N LEU A 143 20.13 -15.29 41.78
CA LEU A 143 20.17 -15.98 43.06
C LEU A 143 21.45 -16.81 43.05
N CYS A 144 22.54 -16.25 43.57
CA CYS A 144 23.73 -17.03 43.88
C CYS A 144 23.33 -18.09 44.91
N LYS A 145 23.18 -19.33 44.46
CA LYS A 145 23.26 -20.50 45.34
C LYS A 145 24.73 -20.80 45.55
N ASP A 146 25.32 -20.18 46.55
CA ASP A 146 26.49 -20.78 47.21
C ASP A 146 26.02 -21.42 48.51
N GLY A 147 26.07 -22.75 48.53
CA GLY A 147 25.93 -23.53 49.73
C GLY A 147 27.27 -23.62 50.44
N THR A 148 27.38 -23.01 51.61
CA THR A 148 28.24 -23.50 52.70
C THR A 148 27.71 -22.94 54.01
N GLY A 149 27.59 -23.81 55.02
CA GLY A 149 26.69 -23.62 56.14
C GLY A 149 27.26 -22.95 57.39
N PHE A 150 26.39 -23.01 58.40
CA PHE A 150 26.53 -22.64 59.82
C PHE A 150 26.52 -21.16 60.20
N GLY A 151 25.57 -20.81 61.08
CA GLY A 151 25.70 -19.67 61.99
C GLY A 151 24.46 -18.83 62.23
N ASP A 152 23.49 -19.38 62.96
CA ASP A 152 22.66 -18.73 63.98
C ASP A 152 22.04 -17.31 63.80
N SER A 153 20.74 -17.31 64.06
CA SER A 153 20.02 -16.35 64.92
C SER A 153 19.33 -15.11 64.33
N VAL A 154 18.10 -14.96 64.84
CA VAL A 154 17.27 -13.76 65.01
C VAL A 154 16.33 -13.38 63.85
N PHE A 155 15.16 -14.03 63.91
CA PHE A 155 13.86 -13.42 63.62
C PHE A 155 13.74 -12.03 64.28
N ARG A 156 13.54 -10.97 63.49
CA ARG A 156 12.81 -9.79 63.98
C ARG A 156 12.00 -9.12 62.86
N SER A 157 10.69 -9.14 63.08
CA SER A 157 9.61 -8.49 62.33
C SER A 157 9.63 -6.96 62.51
N CYS A 158 9.29 -6.20 61.45
CA CYS A 158 8.53 -4.95 61.44
C CYS A 158 8.10 -4.64 59.98
N ARG A 159 6.85 -4.86 59.59
CA ARG A 159 5.66 -3.96 59.59
C ARG A 159 5.59 -2.94 58.41
N ARG A 160 4.61 -3.22 57.54
CA ARG A 160 3.67 -2.38 56.75
C ARG A 160 4.16 -1.13 55.99
N GLU A 161 3.91 -1.22 54.68
CA GLU A 161 3.36 -0.22 53.75
C GLU A 161 2.70 1.01 54.39
N VAL A 162 3.02 2.22 53.90
CA VAL A 162 2.36 2.96 52.81
C VAL A 162 3.10 4.29 52.66
N CYS A 163 3.57 4.63 51.46
CA CYS A 163 3.54 6.02 51.00
C CYS A 163 3.72 6.08 49.48
N LEU A 164 2.63 6.44 48.80
CA LEU A 164 2.67 7.06 47.49
C LEU A 164 3.46 8.36 47.64
N ASP A 165 4.55 8.52 46.88
CA ASP A 165 4.80 9.81 46.26
C ASP A 165 5.61 9.66 44.97
N ARG A 166 5.04 10.23 43.90
CA ARG A 166 5.66 10.33 42.59
C ARG A 166 6.54 11.57 42.59
N VAL A 167 7.85 11.40 42.59
CA VAL A 167 8.78 12.43 42.10
C VAL A 167 9.87 11.76 41.28
N TRP A 168 10.00 12.21 40.03
CA TRP A 168 11.11 11.88 39.14
C TRP A 168 12.43 12.36 39.76
N ALA A 169 13.34 11.43 40.04
CA ALA A 169 14.75 11.73 40.26
C ALA A 169 15.59 10.92 39.26
N VAL A 170 16.16 11.65 38.30
CA VAL A 170 17.19 11.18 37.40
C VAL A 170 18.48 11.06 38.22
N SER A 171 18.90 9.85 38.55
CA SER A 171 20.26 9.61 39.06
C SER A 171 21.16 9.20 37.92
N VAL A 172 22.03 10.13 37.53
CA VAL A 172 23.21 9.88 36.70
C VAL A 172 24.26 9.25 37.60
N GLU A 173 24.64 8.00 37.32
CA GLU A 173 25.92 7.46 37.76
C GLU A 173 26.60 6.74 36.59
N SER A 174 27.88 7.06 36.43
CA SER A 174 28.70 6.71 35.27
C SER A 174 29.62 5.53 35.56
N VAL A 175 29.86 4.78 34.47
CA VAL A 175 31.02 3.91 34.17
C VAL A 175 31.00 2.50 34.77
N GLY A 176 30.64 1.56 33.90
CA GLY A 176 31.17 0.21 33.85
C GLY A 176 31.34 -0.18 32.38
N SER A 177 32.58 -0.23 31.90
CA SER A 177 32.97 -0.68 30.57
C SER A 177 32.78 -2.19 30.46
N HIS A 178 31.76 -2.62 29.73
CA HIS A 178 31.72 -3.93 29.08
C HIS A 178 30.87 -3.80 27.80
N ASP A 179 31.47 -4.27 26.72
CA ASP A 179 31.09 -4.08 25.32
C ASP A 179 30.15 -5.21 24.86
N ASP A 180 28.98 -5.35 25.52
CA ASP A 180 28.02 -6.43 25.26
C ASP A 180 26.58 -5.91 25.05
N ARG A 181 26.41 -4.70 24.48
CA ARG A 181 25.09 -4.04 24.31
C ARG A 181 24.56 -3.96 22.88
N GLU A 182 25.09 -4.74 21.95
CA GLU A 182 24.56 -4.81 20.58
C GLU A 182 23.66 -6.03 20.31
N ASP A 183 23.71 -7.07 21.16
CA ASP A 183 22.97 -8.32 20.91
C ASP A 183 21.50 -8.30 21.36
N GLU A 184 21.09 -7.40 22.25
CA GLU A 184 19.72 -7.44 22.79
C GLU A 184 18.66 -6.88 21.83
N ILE A 185 19.01 -6.06 20.83
CA ILE A 185 18.01 -5.41 19.95
C ILE A 185 17.41 -6.41 18.94
N ASN A 186 18.17 -7.46 18.60
CA ASN A 186 17.91 -8.36 17.48
C ASN A 186 16.96 -9.53 17.75
N GLU A 187 16.53 -9.78 18.99
CA GLU A 187 15.51 -10.80 19.25
C GLU A 187 14.11 -10.34 18.81
N PRO A 188 13.32 -11.19 18.11
CA PRO A 188 11.92 -10.93 17.78
C PRO A 188 11.12 -10.54 19.01
N CYS A 189 10.46 -9.38 18.98
CA CYS A 189 9.67 -8.90 20.11
C CYS A 189 8.18 -9.16 19.88
N GLU A 190 7.56 -9.92 20.77
CA GLU A 190 6.11 -10.15 20.75
C GLU A 190 5.36 -8.99 21.44
N SER A 191 4.31 -8.49 20.81
CA SER A 191 3.41 -7.50 21.41
C SER A 191 2.51 -8.13 22.48
N SER A 192 2.30 -7.43 23.58
CA SER A 192 1.32 -7.72 24.61
C SER A 192 -0.13 -7.42 24.20
N GLU A 193 -1.08 -8.03 24.89
CA GLU A 193 -2.52 -7.77 24.71
C GLU A 193 -2.91 -6.30 24.95
N LEU A 194 -2.14 -5.58 25.78
CA LEU A 194 -2.34 -4.14 25.99
C LEU A 194 -2.04 -3.34 24.72
N GLU A 195 -0.94 -3.65 24.03
CA GLU A 195 -0.57 -2.98 22.78
C GLU A 195 -1.59 -3.30 21.67
N LYS A 196 -2.05 -4.54 21.58
CA LYS A 196 -3.11 -4.94 20.63
C LYS A 196 -4.43 -4.24 20.91
N THR A 197 -4.82 -4.12 22.17
CA THR A 197 -6.05 -3.40 22.55
C THR A 197 -5.95 -1.93 22.17
N LYS A 198 -4.82 -1.28 22.45
CA LYS A 198 -4.57 0.11 22.05
C LYS A 198 -4.66 0.29 20.53
N ALA A 199 -4.02 -0.60 19.76
CA ALA A 199 -4.05 -0.54 18.30
C ALA A 199 -5.48 -0.69 17.75
N ASN A 200 -6.26 -1.62 18.28
CA ASN A 200 -7.65 -1.82 17.88
C ASN A 200 -8.54 -0.62 18.22
N THR A 201 -8.39 -0.02 19.41
CA THR A 201 -9.11 1.19 19.80
C THR A 201 -8.77 2.36 18.87
N ALA A 202 -7.49 2.57 18.57
CA ALA A 202 -7.04 3.59 17.64
C ALA A 202 -7.68 3.42 16.25
N ILE A 203 -7.65 2.19 15.69
CA ILE A 203 -8.29 1.88 14.41
C ILE A 203 -9.79 2.25 14.43
N ASN A 204 -10.51 1.88 15.48
CA ASN A 204 -11.94 2.18 15.58
C ASN A 204 -12.22 3.68 15.61
N ASN A 205 -11.42 4.45 16.36
CA ASN A 205 -11.55 5.90 16.44
C ASN A 205 -11.28 6.56 15.08
N ILE A 206 -10.18 6.18 14.42
CA ILE A 206 -9.82 6.69 13.09
C ILE A 206 -10.93 6.38 12.07
N LEU A 207 -11.43 5.14 12.06
CA LEU A 207 -12.50 4.74 11.15
C LEU A 207 -13.80 5.50 11.43
N SER A 208 -14.12 5.78 12.70
CA SER A 208 -15.28 6.59 13.06
C SER A 208 -15.18 8.00 12.49
N VAL A 209 -14.00 8.64 12.61
CA VAL A 209 -13.73 9.97 12.02
C VAL A 209 -13.86 9.91 10.49
N LEU A 210 -13.19 8.96 9.83
CA LEU A 210 -13.26 8.83 8.37
C LEU A 210 -14.69 8.58 7.86
N THR A 211 -15.46 7.75 8.57
CA THR A 211 -16.86 7.45 8.20
C THR A 211 -17.71 8.71 8.32
N HIS A 212 -17.65 9.40 9.47
CA HIS A 212 -18.43 10.62 9.70
C HIS A 212 -18.15 11.69 8.65
N TYR A 213 -16.88 11.96 8.37
CA TYR A 213 -16.50 13.00 7.41
C TYR A 213 -16.68 12.58 5.94
N SER A 214 -16.80 11.28 5.65
CA SER A 214 -17.20 10.81 4.33
C SER A 214 -18.68 11.05 4.01
N GLU A 215 -19.53 11.17 5.05
CA GLU A 215 -20.96 11.50 4.88
C GLU A 215 -21.13 12.93 4.38
N LEU A 216 -20.28 13.85 4.83
CA LEU A 216 -20.33 15.27 4.44
C LEU A 216 -19.97 15.50 2.96
N THR A 217 -19.19 14.61 2.35
CA THR A 217 -18.81 14.70 0.93
C THR A 217 -19.68 13.81 0.02
N GLY A 218 -20.54 12.98 0.61
CA GLY A 218 -21.32 11.95 -0.10
C GLY A 218 -20.49 10.74 -0.55
N ARG A 219 -19.17 10.71 -0.34
CA ARG A 219 -18.28 9.61 -0.77
C ARG A 219 -18.08 8.61 0.35
N LEU A 220 -19.16 7.95 0.74
CA LEU A 220 -19.23 7.11 1.94
C LEU A 220 -18.17 6.01 1.99
N VAL A 221 -17.59 5.79 3.18
CA VAL A 221 -16.66 4.69 3.44
C VAL A 221 -17.12 3.74 4.53
N CYS A 222 -16.52 2.55 4.58
CA CYS A 222 -16.80 1.53 5.59
C CYS A 222 -15.57 0.64 5.87
N ARG A 223 -15.62 -0.05 7.02
CA ARG A 223 -14.56 -0.99 7.44
C ARG A 223 -14.64 -2.35 6.75
N LYS A 224 -15.86 -2.85 6.51
CA LYS A 224 -16.09 -4.14 5.86
C LYS A 224 -16.56 -3.89 4.44
N ARG A 225 -16.15 -4.75 3.51
CA ARG A 225 -16.68 -4.71 2.16
C ARG A 225 -18.13 -5.18 2.20
N ASP A 226 -19.04 -4.25 1.97
CA ASP A 226 -20.45 -4.57 1.77
C ASP A 226 -20.64 -4.98 0.31
N PHE A 227 -20.89 -6.27 0.06
CA PHE A 227 -21.15 -6.81 -1.28
C PHE A 227 -22.60 -6.52 -1.69
N SER A 228 -22.97 -5.26 -1.94
CA SER A 228 -24.34 -4.91 -2.36
C SER A 228 -24.49 -4.47 -3.82
N THR A 229 -23.40 -4.30 -4.58
CA THR A 229 -23.49 -3.94 -6.00
C THR A 229 -22.47 -4.70 -6.83
N GLY A 230 -22.97 -5.60 -7.70
CA GLY A 230 -22.20 -6.49 -8.57
C GLY A 230 -21.49 -5.80 -9.72
N ASN A 231 -20.59 -4.85 -9.42
CA ASN A 231 -19.57 -4.39 -10.35
C ASN A 231 -18.21 -4.85 -9.83
N ASP A 232 -17.68 -5.92 -10.43
CA ASP A 232 -16.32 -6.41 -10.20
C ASP A 232 -15.31 -5.36 -10.68
N HIS A 233 -15.06 -4.36 -9.85
CA HIS A 233 -13.98 -3.42 -10.05
C HIS A 233 -12.64 -4.07 -9.71
N LEU A 234 -11.58 -3.75 -10.46
CA LEU A 234 -10.24 -4.30 -10.21
C LEU A 234 -9.82 -4.08 -8.77
N LEU A 235 -9.44 -5.17 -8.10
CA LEU A 235 -8.86 -5.14 -6.75
C LEU A 235 -7.68 -4.17 -6.70
N SER A 236 -7.60 -3.36 -5.64
CA SER A 236 -6.49 -2.45 -5.32
C SER A 236 -5.14 -3.15 -5.37
N SER A 237 -5.09 -4.44 -5.06
CA SER A 237 -3.90 -5.28 -5.18
C SER A 237 -3.37 -5.44 -6.61
N LEU A 238 -4.29 -5.55 -7.57
CA LEU A 238 -3.97 -5.54 -8.98
C LEU A 238 -3.46 -4.15 -9.36
N ASN A 239 -4.15 -3.09 -8.94
CA ASN A 239 -3.72 -1.71 -9.21
C ASN A 239 -2.30 -1.43 -8.70
N ILE A 240 -1.96 -1.89 -7.50
CA ILE A 240 -0.62 -1.74 -6.91
C ILE A 240 0.43 -2.51 -7.73
N SER A 241 0.12 -3.73 -8.14
CA SER A 241 1.03 -4.58 -8.91
C SER A 241 1.26 -4.02 -10.32
N LEU A 242 0.17 -3.61 -10.98
CA LEU A 242 0.19 -2.99 -12.30
C LEU A 242 0.90 -1.62 -12.28
N GLY A 243 0.73 -0.83 -11.21
CA GLY A 243 1.36 0.49 -11.06
C GLY A 243 2.89 0.49 -10.98
N ARG A 244 3.52 -0.68 -10.83
CA ARG A 244 4.99 -0.83 -10.88
C ARG A 244 5.52 -0.83 -12.32
N ILE A 245 4.69 -1.21 -13.29
CA ILE A 245 5.05 -1.27 -14.70
C ILE A 245 5.13 0.17 -15.24
N LYS A 246 6.26 0.52 -15.86
CA LYS A 246 6.54 1.90 -16.31
C LYS A 246 6.20 2.15 -17.77
N GLN A 247 5.92 1.10 -18.54
CA GLN A 247 5.57 1.17 -19.95
C GLN A 247 4.09 1.49 -20.14
N SER A 248 3.73 1.96 -21.33
CA SER A 248 2.33 2.24 -21.69
C SER A 248 1.56 0.96 -21.94
N PHE A 249 0.56 0.70 -21.11
CA PHE A 249 -0.43 -0.34 -21.33
C PHE A 249 -1.80 0.03 -20.73
N VAL A 250 -2.81 -0.71 -21.20
CA VAL A 250 -4.16 -0.75 -20.65
C VAL A 250 -4.59 -2.19 -20.41
N LEU A 251 -5.54 -2.37 -19.48
CA LEU A 251 -6.23 -3.63 -19.25
C LEU A 251 -7.72 -3.43 -19.55
N THR A 252 -8.30 -4.28 -20.38
CA THR A 252 -9.74 -4.27 -20.69
C THR A 252 -10.40 -5.53 -20.15
N ASP A 253 -11.62 -5.39 -19.64
CA ASP A 253 -12.41 -6.51 -19.13
C ASP A 253 -12.97 -7.33 -20.29
N ALA A 254 -12.65 -8.64 -20.33
CA ALA A 254 -13.11 -9.53 -21.39
C ALA A 254 -14.52 -10.07 -21.17
N LEU A 255 -15.08 -9.93 -19.96
CA LEU A 255 -16.39 -10.41 -19.57
C LEU A 255 -17.48 -9.34 -19.75
N LEU A 256 -17.10 -8.07 -19.77
CA LEU A 256 -18.01 -6.96 -19.99
C LEU A 256 -18.24 -6.69 -21.49
N PRO A 257 -19.46 -6.28 -21.88
CA PRO A 257 -19.75 -5.90 -23.25
C PRO A 257 -18.87 -4.72 -23.67
N ASP A 258 -18.48 -4.70 -24.94
CA ASP A 258 -17.65 -3.64 -25.54
C ASP A 258 -16.19 -3.55 -25.04
N LEU A 259 -15.72 -4.48 -24.21
CA LEU A 259 -14.32 -4.54 -23.73
C LEU A 259 -13.83 -3.22 -23.12
N PRO A 260 -14.51 -2.70 -22.09
CA PRO A 260 -14.17 -1.42 -21.48
C PRO A 260 -12.80 -1.50 -20.80
N ILE A 261 -12.05 -0.38 -20.84
CA ILE A 261 -10.79 -0.25 -20.11
C ILE A 261 -11.10 -0.20 -18.62
N VAL A 262 -10.51 -1.13 -17.88
CA VAL A 262 -10.60 -1.20 -16.41
C VAL A 262 -9.33 -0.71 -15.73
N TYR A 263 -8.20 -0.66 -16.45
CA TYR A 263 -6.96 -0.05 -15.99
C TYR A 263 -6.23 0.67 -17.11
N ALA A 264 -5.66 1.83 -16.79
CA ALA A 264 -4.73 2.56 -17.65
C ALA A 264 -3.46 2.93 -16.88
N SER A 265 -2.30 2.60 -17.45
CA SER A 265 -1.01 2.99 -16.88
C SER A 265 -0.78 4.50 -16.97
N GLU A 266 0.06 5.06 -16.08
CA GLU A 266 0.46 6.47 -16.17
C GLU A 266 1.17 6.80 -17.49
N ALA A 267 1.94 5.87 -18.03
CA ALA A 267 2.60 6.04 -19.33
C ALA A 267 1.59 6.11 -20.48
N PHE A 268 0.49 5.36 -20.41
CA PHE A 268 -0.60 5.46 -21.39
C PHE A 268 -1.31 6.82 -21.35
N LEU A 269 -1.62 7.31 -20.15
CA LEU A 269 -2.25 8.63 -19.98
C LEU A 269 -1.34 9.74 -20.54
N LYS A 270 -0.03 9.66 -20.26
CA LYS A 270 0.96 10.59 -20.83
C LYS A 270 1.10 10.48 -22.35
N LEU A 271 1.13 9.25 -22.88
CA LEU A 271 1.26 9.00 -24.31
C LEU A 271 0.09 9.58 -25.10
N THR A 272 -1.12 9.44 -24.58
CA THR A 272 -2.36 9.78 -25.29
C THR A 272 -2.93 11.16 -24.93
N GLY A 273 -2.52 11.73 -23.79
CA GLY A 273 -2.99 13.02 -23.29
C GLY A 273 -4.37 12.99 -22.63
N TYR A 274 -5.01 11.81 -22.51
CA TYR A 274 -6.29 11.66 -21.82
C TYR A 274 -6.11 11.51 -20.32
N ALA A 275 -7.06 12.06 -19.55
CA ALA A 275 -7.13 11.85 -18.11
C ALA A 275 -7.73 10.48 -17.78
N ARG A 276 -7.38 9.93 -16.61
CA ARG A 276 -7.80 8.59 -16.18
C ARG A 276 -9.33 8.41 -16.20
N ASN A 277 -10.07 9.38 -15.71
CA ASN A 277 -11.53 9.40 -15.68
C ASN A 277 -12.17 9.46 -17.08
N GLU A 278 -11.45 9.95 -18.09
CA GLU A 278 -11.93 10.02 -19.48
C GLU A 278 -11.73 8.70 -20.24
N VAL A 279 -10.91 7.79 -19.70
CA VAL A 279 -10.48 6.54 -20.35
C VAL A 279 -11.16 5.33 -19.73
N LEU A 280 -11.24 5.28 -18.39
CA LEU A 280 -11.85 4.15 -17.69
C LEU A 280 -13.32 3.96 -18.09
N GLY A 281 -13.72 2.72 -18.31
CA GLY A 281 -15.07 2.35 -18.74
C GLY A 281 -15.32 2.45 -20.25
N ARG A 282 -14.37 2.96 -21.04
CA ARG A 282 -14.51 3.09 -22.50
C ARG A 282 -13.70 2.05 -23.24
N ASN A 283 -14.14 1.69 -24.43
CA ASN A 283 -13.32 0.91 -25.35
C ASN A 283 -12.17 1.77 -25.93
N CYS A 284 -11.00 1.17 -26.17
CA CYS A 284 -9.81 1.86 -26.71
C CYS A 284 -10.00 2.51 -28.10
N ARG A 285 -11.08 2.22 -28.82
CA ARG A 285 -11.34 2.78 -30.17
C ARG A 285 -11.46 4.30 -30.22
N PHE A 286 -11.57 4.99 -29.09
CA PHE A 286 -11.52 6.46 -29.07
C PHE A 286 -10.19 7.03 -29.57
N LEU A 287 -9.12 6.21 -29.62
CA LEU A 287 -7.85 6.57 -30.23
C LEU A 287 -7.84 6.48 -31.76
N SER A 288 -8.87 5.90 -32.37
CA SER A 288 -9.02 5.88 -33.84
C SER A 288 -9.47 7.24 -34.35
N GLY A 289 -9.03 7.61 -35.55
CA GLY A 289 -9.45 8.83 -36.25
C GLY A 289 -9.62 8.57 -37.76
N THR A 290 -9.72 9.66 -38.53
CA THR A 290 -10.10 9.62 -39.95
C THR A 290 -9.21 8.71 -40.79
N ASP A 291 -7.89 8.76 -40.57
CA ASP A 291 -6.92 7.98 -41.36
C ASP A 291 -6.54 6.64 -40.71
N THR A 292 -7.25 6.20 -39.65
CA THR A 292 -6.99 4.90 -39.03
C THR A 292 -7.49 3.78 -39.93
N ASP A 293 -6.58 2.91 -40.39
CA ASP A 293 -6.90 1.80 -41.27
C ASP A 293 -7.95 0.82 -40.67
N LEU A 294 -9.04 0.63 -41.40
CA LEU A 294 -10.15 -0.25 -41.02
C LEU A 294 -9.77 -1.74 -41.13
N ALA A 295 -8.88 -2.12 -42.05
CA ALA A 295 -8.44 -3.51 -42.17
C ALA A 295 -7.66 -3.95 -40.92
N THR A 296 -6.78 -3.09 -40.41
CA THR A 296 -6.07 -3.30 -39.15
C THR A 296 -7.03 -3.38 -37.96
N GLN A 297 -8.06 -2.53 -37.90
CA GLN A 297 -9.09 -2.62 -36.84
C GLN A 297 -9.85 -3.95 -36.90
N PHE A 298 -10.20 -4.41 -38.11
CA PHE A 298 -10.85 -5.69 -38.31
C PHE A 298 -9.96 -6.86 -37.87
N GLN A 299 -8.66 -6.82 -38.20
CA GLN A 299 -7.69 -7.80 -37.74
C GLN A 299 -7.63 -7.86 -36.21
N ILE A 300 -7.57 -6.72 -35.52
CA ILE A 300 -7.61 -6.66 -34.05
C ILE A 300 -8.90 -7.32 -33.52
N LYS A 301 -10.05 -6.94 -34.08
CA LYS A 301 -11.36 -7.47 -33.66
C LYS A 301 -11.42 -8.99 -33.81
N GLU A 302 -10.89 -9.52 -34.91
CA GLU A 302 -10.86 -10.95 -35.16
C GLU A 302 -9.94 -11.68 -34.20
N CYS A 303 -8.74 -11.17 -33.95
CA CYS A 303 -7.80 -11.74 -32.97
C CYS A 303 -8.41 -11.78 -31.55
N ILE A 304 -9.11 -10.72 -31.14
CA ILE A 304 -9.84 -10.67 -29.88
C ILE A 304 -10.95 -11.73 -29.85
N ARG A 305 -11.73 -11.86 -30.93
CA ARG A 305 -12.82 -12.85 -31.05
C ARG A 305 -12.33 -14.28 -30.87
N ILE A 306 -11.19 -14.62 -31.49
CA ILE A 306 -10.57 -15.96 -31.38
C ILE A 306 -9.66 -16.11 -30.15
N GLN A 307 -9.59 -15.08 -29.30
CA GLN A 307 -8.76 -15.05 -28.09
C GLN A 307 -7.26 -15.32 -28.35
N GLN A 308 -6.72 -14.75 -29.43
CA GLN A 308 -5.32 -14.84 -29.80
C GLN A 308 -4.60 -13.50 -29.60
N ALA A 309 -3.30 -13.58 -29.34
CA ALA A 309 -2.46 -12.40 -29.29
C ALA A 309 -2.25 -11.84 -30.70
N CYS A 310 -2.16 -10.52 -30.83
CA CYS A 310 -1.83 -9.87 -32.10
C CYS A 310 -0.92 -8.67 -31.87
N THR A 311 -0.02 -8.44 -32.83
CA THR A 311 0.81 -7.24 -32.89
C THR A 311 0.51 -6.55 -34.21
N VAL A 312 0.15 -5.27 -34.15
CA VAL A 312 -0.18 -4.47 -35.33
C VAL A 312 0.43 -3.09 -35.20
N ARG A 313 0.64 -2.44 -36.34
CA ARG A 313 1.01 -1.03 -36.41
C ARG A 313 -0.21 -0.25 -36.87
N ILE A 314 -0.79 0.56 -36.00
CA ILE A 314 -2.04 1.28 -36.25
C ILE A 314 -1.85 2.78 -36.03
N LEU A 315 -2.42 3.61 -36.90
CA LEU A 315 -2.41 5.06 -36.72
C LEU A 315 -3.45 5.45 -35.66
N ASN A 316 -3.00 6.10 -34.60
CA ASN A 316 -3.85 6.57 -33.50
C ASN A 316 -3.70 8.08 -33.30
N TYR A 317 -4.65 8.66 -32.58
CA TYR A 317 -4.76 10.09 -32.32
C TYR A 317 -4.76 10.36 -30.82
N ARG A 318 -4.00 11.37 -30.41
CA ARG A 318 -3.99 11.89 -29.04
C ARG A 318 -5.18 12.81 -28.82
N LYS A 319 -5.42 13.17 -27.55
CA LYS A 319 -6.48 14.10 -27.16
C LYS A 319 -6.39 15.47 -27.85
N ASP A 320 -5.18 15.93 -28.14
CA ASP A 320 -4.92 17.20 -28.85
C ASP A 320 -5.11 17.11 -30.39
N GLY A 321 -5.49 15.93 -30.90
CA GLY A 321 -5.68 15.68 -32.33
C GLY A 321 -4.40 15.30 -33.08
N THR A 322 -3.23 15.31 -32.43
CA THR A 322 -1.98 14.86 -33.08
C THR A 322 -2.01 13.36 -33.31
N SER A 323 -1.56 12.92 -34.49
CA SER A 323 -1.45 11.51 -34.82
C SER A 323 -0.12 10.91 -34.38
N PHE A 324 -0.11 9.60 -34.13
CA PHE A 324 1.10 8.82 -33.89
C PHE A 324 0.93 7.37 -34.35
N TRP A 325 2.05 6.76 -34.75
CA TRP A 325 2.08 5.35 -35.10
C TRP A 325 2.19 4.52 -33.84
N ASN A 326 1.08 3.86 -33.49
CA ASN A 326 1.02 2.97 -32.34
C ASN A 326 1.42 1.56 -32.77
N PHE A 327 2.60 1.13 -32.35
CA PHE A 327 2.97 -0.28 -32.37
C PHE A 327 2.29 -0.97 -31.19
N LEU A 328 1.14 -1.58 -31.49
CA LEU A 328 0.19 -2.11 -30.52
C LEU A 328 0.31 -3.63 -30.43
N HIS A 329 0.52 -4.14 -29.23
CA HIS A 329 0.42 -5.56 -28.94
C HIS A 329 -0.74 -5.84 -27.99
N ILE A 330 -1.64 -6.73 -28.39
CA ILE A 330 -2.78 -7.18 -27.59
C ILE A 330 -2.58 -8.65 -27.24
N SER A 331 -2.71 -9.00 -25.96
CA SER A 331 -2.66 -10.40 -25.51
C SER A 331 -3.82 -10.70 -24.57
N PRO A 332 -4.46 -11.88 -24.68
CA PRO A 332 -5.39 -12.35 -23.66
C PRO A 332 -4.63 -12.64 -22.35
N VAL A 333 -5.31 -12.38 -21.24
CA VAL A 333 -4.86 -12.69 -19.88
C VAL A 333 -5.90 -13.59 -19.23
N ARG A 334 -5.48 -14.80 -18.92
CA ARG A 334 -6.34 -15.85 -18.38
C ARG A 334 -6.28 -15.88 -16.85
N ASN A 335 -7.42 -16.10 -16.21
CA ASN A 335 -7.52 -16.35 -14.77
C ASN A 335 -7.07 -17.79 -14.44
N ALA A 336 -7.16 -18.18 -13.16
CA ALA A 336 -6.78 -19.53 -12.72
C ALA A 336 -7.64 -20.65 -13.34
N THR A 337 -8.88 -20.36 -13.77
CA THR A 337 -9.74 -21.35 -14.44
C THR A 337 -9.42 -21.51 -15.92
N GLY A 338 -8.44 -20.76 -16.44
CA GLY A 338 -8.03 -20.79 -17.84
C GLY A 338 -8.94 -19.97 -18.77
N LYS A 339 -10.00 -19.34 -18.26
CA LYS A 339 -10.84 -18.41 -19.03
C LYS A 339 -10.14 -17.06 -19.19
N VAL A 340 -10.33 -16.40 -20.34
CA VAL A 340 -9.83 -15.04 -20.56
C VAL A 340 -10.63 -14.09 -19.68
N ALA A 341 -9.96 -13.49 -18.69
CA ALA A 341 -10.58 -12.50 -17.81
C ALA A 341 -10.33 -11.08 -18.33
N PHE A 342 -9.16 -10.84 -18.93
CA PHE A 342 -8.79 -9.53 -19.45
C PHE A 342 -8.07 -9.64 -20.79
N PHE A 343 -8.00 -8.53 -21.51
CA PHE A 343 -6.99 -8.30 -22.54
C PHE A 343 -6.05 -7.20 -22.08
N VAL A 344 -4.74 -7.41 -22.29
CA VAL A 344 -3.73 -6.37 -22.10
C VAL A 344 -3.37 -5.80 -23.47
N GLY A 345 -3.45 -4.47 -23.61
CA GLY A 345 -2.98 -3.75 -24.79
C GLY A 345 -1.76 -2.91 -24.42
N VAL A 346 -0.61 -3.16 -25.05
CA VAL A 346 0.66 -2.45 -24.82
C VAL A 346 0.94 -1.57 -26.02
N GLN A 347 1.09 -0.27 -25.78
CA GLN A 347 1.29 0.75 -26.83
C GLN A 347 2.73 1.26 -26.81
N ILE A 348 3.33 1.37 -27.99
CA ILE A 348 4.62 2.03 -28.17
C ILE A 348 4.48 3.00 -29.34
N ASP A 349 4.88 4.26 -29.12
CA ASP A 349 4.97 5.23 -30.20
C ASP A 349 6.21 4.94 -31.05
N ASP A 350 5.98 4.44 -32.26
CA ASP A 350 6.99 4.07 -33.25
C ASP A 350 7.58 5.30 -33.98
N GLY A 351 6.93 6.46 -33.88
CA GLY A 351 7.41 7.70 -34.50
C GLY A 351 8.58 8.36 -33.75
N CYS A 352 8.79 8.01 -32.49
CA CYS A 352 9.90 8.51 -31.68
C CYS A 352 11.15 7.64 -31.86
N LYS A 353 12.25 8.23 -32.32
CA LYS A 353 13.57 7.58 -32.38
C LYS A 353 14.05 7.21 -30.97
N ASN A 354 13.63 6.05 -30.48
CA ASN A 354 14.07 5.55 -29.19
C ASN A 354 15.49 4.98 -29.33
N GLN A 355 16.47 5.63 -28.68
CA GLN A 355 17.81 5.08 -28.44
C GLN A 355 17.77 4.00 -27.34
N GLU A 356 16.85 3.04 -27.44
CA GLU A 356 16.71 1.97 -26.44
C GLU A 356 17.40 0.69 -26.93
N ARG A 357 18.05 -0.02 -25.99
CA ARG A 357 18.86 -1.22 -26.28
C ARG A 357 18.04 -2.47 -26.62
N GLN A 358 16.72 -2.46 -26.43
CA GLN A 358 15.84 -3.63 -26.59
C GLN A 358 14.82 -3.41 -27.71
N SER A 359 14.46 -4.49 -28.42
CA SER A 359 13.45 -4.42 -29.49
C SER A 359 12.06 -4.06 -28.92
N PRO A 360 11.21 -3.36 -29.71
CA PRO A 360 9.84 -3.06 -29.31
C PRO A 360 9.04 -4.30 -28.89
N GLU A 361 9.20 -5.45 -29.57
CA GLU A 361 8.48 -6.68 -29.19
C GLU A 361 8.92 -7.19 -27.82
N THR A 362 10.23 -7.15 -27.54
CA THR A 362 10.77 -7.61 -26.24
C THR A 362 10.17 -6.80 -25.10
N ARG A 363 10.03 -5.49 -25.28
CA ARG A 363 9.42 -4.57 -24.31
C ARG A 363 7.94 -4.90 -24.10
N GLN A 364 7.19 -5.12 -25.19
CA GLN A 364 5.78 -5.46 -25.11
C GLN A 364 5.57 -6.79 -24.38
N LEU A 365 6.33 -7.82 -24.72
CA LEU A 365 6.23 -9.14 -24.09
C LEU A 365 6.60 -9.10 -22.61
N GLY A 366 7.58 -8.28 -22.22
CA GLY A 366 7.93 -8.05 -20.81
C GLY A 366 6.76 -7.49 -20.00
N VAL A 367 6.04 -6.51 -20.55
CA VAL A 367 4.82 -5.96 -19.93
C VAL A 367 3.73 -7.01 -19.83
N VAL A 368 3.46 -7.75 -20.91
CA VAL A 368 2.47 -8.83 -20.92
C VAL A 368 2.78 -9.88 -19.85
N GLY A 369 4.05 -10.26 -19.70
CA GLY A 369 4.49 -11.18 -18.65
C GLY A 369 4.20 -10.65 -17.26
N ALA A 370 4.57 -9.41 -16.97
CA ALA A 370 4.32 -8.78 -15.68
C ALA A 370 2.81 -8.68 -15.35
N VAL A 371 1.98 -8.32 -16.34
CA VAL A 371 0.52 -8.26 -16.17
C VAL A 371 -0.07 -9.65 -15.93
N LYS A 372 0.36 -10.67 -16.68
CA LYS A 372 -0.10 -12.07 -16.48
C LYS A 372 0.22 -12.57 -15.07
N VAL A 373 1.41 -12.24 -14.53
CA VAL A 373 1.78 -12.58 -13.15
C VAL A 373 0.89 -11.85 -12.15
N ALA A 374 0.65 -10.54 -12.34
CA ALA A 374 -0.20 -9.76 -11.46
C ALA A 374 -1.64 -10.29 -11.41
N VAL A 375 -2.22 -10.65 -12.55
CA VAL A 375 -3.59 -11.19 -12.63
C VAL A 375 -3.69 -12.59 -12.03
N ARG A 376 -2.71 -13.47 -12.28
CA ARG A 376 -2.70 -14.82 -11.67
C ARG A 376 -2.63 -14.78 -10.15
N GLY A 377 -1.92 -13.81 -9.58
CA GLY A 377 -1.84 -13.60 -8.13
C GLY A 377 -3.21 -13.29 -7.48
N LEU A 378 -4.18 -12.77 -8.22
CA LEU A 378 -5.52 -12.47 -7.70
C LEU A 378 -6.36 -13.73 -7.47
N SER A 379 -6.31 -14.69 -8.39
CA SER A 379 -7.15 -15.89 -8.32
C SER A 379 -6.72 -16.88 -7.23
N MET A 380 -5.48 -16.78 -6.73
CA MET A 380 -5.01 -17.65 -5.63
C MET A 380 -5.57 -17.23 -4.26
N GLY A 381 -6.10 -16.00 -4.12
CA GLY A 381 -6.72 -15.53 -2.88
C GLY A 381 -8.20 -15.91 -2.71
N ALA A 382 -8.87 -16.33 -3.79
CA ALA A 382 -10.30 -16.66 -3.81
C ALA A 382 -10.59 -18.17 -3.65
N GLY A 383 -9.55 -18.98 -3.50
CA GLY A 383 -9.66 -20.44 -3.50
C GLY A 383 -8.80 -21.10 -2.44
N THR A 384 -8.95 -20.74 -1.17
CA THR A 384 -8.65 -21.63 -0.05
C THR A 384 -9.44 -21.20 1.19
N SER A 385 -10.32 -22.12 1.61
CA SER A 385 -11.00 -22.25 2.92
C SER A 385 -12.20 -21.36 3.18
#